data_AF-A0A924A5E8-F1
#
_entry.id   AF-A0A924A5E8-F1
#
_cell.length_a   1.000
_cell.length_b   1.000
_cell.length_c   1.000
_cell.angle_alpha   90.00
_cell.angle_beta   90.00
_cell.angle_gamma   90.00
#
_symmetry.space_group_name_H-M   'P 1'
#
loop_
_entity.id
_entity.type
_entity.pdbx_description
1 polymer ?
#
loop_
_entity_poly.entity_id
_entity_poly.type
_entity_poly.pdbx_seq_one_letter_code
_entity_poly.pdbx_strand_id
1 'polypeptide(L)'
;MGRMWASLIMIVGISLASTLVFAGTNKKVLLITDIDDTIKVSHVLSTTGKVSRAADITTPFTGMSQLLQWIIIMNPLSTKMVYLSNAPEEIAGVPAIKFSHQSFLEYNSFPKGDLLLREDWANENHKIETIRNLIDSEMPEIVILIGDNGERDAEIYHQAVVEYGNLGIQIIPFIHQLYATEIPFYIPDVLAEVGKPIFAEQFGFVTPIEIAVELNKQNVLSAAGLQWMIQEVAPYIVDESSIKWDGLKPITFPFFANCSDFKWRWAETAELMPLINKIKKQCN
;
A
#
# COMPACT_ATOMS: atom_id res chain seq x y z
N MET A 1 78.16 -6.39 39.79
CA MET A 1 77.30 -5.26 40.20
C MET A 1 76.86 -4.54 38.93
N GLY A 2 75.56 -4.51 38.62
CA GLY A 2 74.96 -3.88 37.42
C GLY A 2 74.93 -4.78 36.17
N ARG A 3 73.76 -5.26 35.72
CA ARG A 3 72.82 -4.64 34.72
C ARG A 3 73.45 -4.60 33.32
N MET A 4 72.83 -4.98 32.20
CA MET A 4 71.44 -4.99 31.76
C MET A 4 71.48 -5.64 30.36
N TRP A 5 70.64 -6.62 30.02
CA TRP A 5 70.30 -6.88 28.61
C TRP A 5 68.80 -7.16 28.50
N ALA A 6 68.18 -6.44 27.58
CA ALA A 6 66.75 -6.21 27.46
C ALA A 6 65.99 -7.47 27.01
N SER A 7 64.84 -7.72 27.64
CA SER A 7 63.83 -8.63 27.12
C SER A 7 63.06 -7.92 26.01
N LEU A 8 63.21 -8.41 24.78
CA LEU A 8 62.33 -8.08 23.66
C LEU A 8 61.03 -8.90 23.86
N ILE A 9 59.96 -8.26 24.34
CA ILE A 9 58.62 -8.86 24.29
C ILE A 9 58.00 -8.40 22.97
N MET A 10 57.94 -9.30 21.99
CA MET A 10 57.17 -9.09 20.77
C MET A 10 55.70 -9.35 21.09
N ILE A 11 54.92 -8.30 21.32
CA ILE A 11 53.47 -8.39 21.43
C ILE A 11 52.91 -8.50 20.00
N VAL A 12 52.57 -9.71 19.58
CA VAL A 12 51.74 -9.92 18.39
C VAL A 12 50.30 -9.57 18.80
N GLY A 13 49.88 -8.35 18.49
CA GLY A 13 48.49 -7.93 18.63
C GLY A 13 47.64 -8.63 17.57
N ILE A 14 46.96 -9.72 17.95
CA ILE A 14 45.88 -10.28 17.15
C ILE A 14 44.69 -9.34 17.34
N SER A 15 44.49 -8.42 16.40
CA SER A 15 43.24 -7.68 16.29
C SER A 15 42.17 -8.65 15.77
N LEU A 16 41.37 -9.19 16.68
CA LEU A 16 40.09 -9.82 16.35
C LEU A 16 39.16 -8.69 15.88
N ALA A 17 39.21 -8.38 14.59
CA ALA A 17 38.15 -7.63 13.94
C ALA A 17 36.90 -8.52 13.99
N SER A 18 36.05 -8.30 14.99
CA SER A 18 34.72 -8.88 15.05
C SER A 18 33.91 -8.29 13.90
N THR A 19 33.89 -8.98 12.76
CA THR A 19 32.87 -8.77 11.74
C THR A 19 31.53 -9.12 12.37
N LEU A 20 30.84 -8.10 12.89
CA LEU A 20 29.41 -8.15 13.13
C LEU A 20 28.74 -8.37 11.78
N VAL A 21 28.56 -9.64 11.40
CA VAL A 21 27.60 -10.02 10.40
C VAL A 21 26.24 -9.68 10.99
N PHE A 22 25.71 -8.51 10.64
CA PHE A 22 24.27 -8.28 10.76
C PHE A 22 23.61 -9.30 9.83
N ALA A 23 23.26 -10.46 10.38
CA ALA A 23 22.25 -11.32 9.78
C ALA A 23 20.91 -10.58 9.92
N GLY A 24 20.73 -9.54 9.10
CA GLY A 24 19.40 -9.04 8.83
C GLY A 24 18.66 -10.17 8.16
N THR A 25 17.69 -10.76 8.85
CA THR A 25 16.75 -11.69 8.26
C THR A 25 15.93 -10.89 7.25
N ASN A 26 16.42 -10.78 6.01
CA ASN A 26 15.66 -10.21 4.91
C ASN A 26 14.45 -11.12 4.69
N LYS A 27 13.30 -10.73 5.26
CA LYS A 27 12.08 -11.49 5.11
C LYS A 27 11.65 -11.46 3.65
N LYS A 28 11.23 -12.60 3.10
CA LYS A 28 10.63 -12.60 1.75
C LYS A 28 9.25 -11.93 1.81
N VAL A 29 9.11 -10.78 1.16
CA VAL A 29 7.88 -9.97 1.13
C VAL A 29 7.22 -10.11 -0.23
N LEU A 30 5.93 -10.42 -0.23
CA LEU A 30 5.06 -10.30 -1.39
C LEU A 30 4.18 -9.06 -1.18
N LEU A 31 4.39 -8.02 -1.98
CA LEU A 31 3.66 -6.76 -1.92
C LEU A 31 2.69 -6.72 -3.11
N ILE A 32 1.40 -6.83 -2.82
CA ILE A 32 0.33 -6.80 -3.81
C ILE A 32 -0.52 -5.56 -3.57
N THR A 33 -0.68 -4.74 -4.61
CA THR A 33 -1.61 -3.60 -4.58
C THR A 33 -2.62 -3.73 -5.71
N ASP A 34 -3.88 -3.45 -5.42
CA ASP A 34 -4.83 -3.07 -6.44
C ASP A 34 -4.47 -1.70 -7.06
N ILE A 35 -5.10 -1.36 -8.19
CA ILE A 35 -4.87 -0.12 -8.92
C ILE A 35 -5.97 0.91 -8.68
N ASP A 36 -7.20 0.55 -9.05
CA ASP A 36 -8.31 1.49 -9.22
C ASP A 36 -8.93 1.82 -7.85
N ASP A 37 -9.00 3.11 -7.52
CA ASP A 37 -9.33 3.61 -6.19
C ASP A 37 -8.43 3.17 -5.03
N THR A 38 -7.32 2.48 -5.34
CA THR A 38 -6.27 2.12 -4.38
C THR A 38 -5.03 3.00 -4.52
N ILE A 39 -4.42 3.05 -5.71
CA ILE A 39 -3.26 3.92 -6.01
C ILE A 39 -3.56 4.95 -7.11
N LYS A 40 -4.59 4.70 -7.92
CA LYS A 40 -5.12 5.56 -8.98
C LYS A 40 -6.53 5.99 -8.63
N VAL A 41 -6.89 7.24 -8.87
CA VAL A 41 -8.28 7.71 -8.72
C VAL A 41 -9.11 7.26 -9.93
N SER A 42 -10.11 6.40 -9.71
CA SER A 42 -10.89 5.76 -10.78
C SER A 42 -12.42 5.84 -10.59
N HIS A 43 -12.89 6.07 -9.36
CA HIS A 43 -14.31 6.19 -9.01
C HIS A 43 -15.13 4.93 -9.37
N VAL A 44 -14.70 3.78 -8.85
CA VAL A 44 -15.15 2.42 -9.19
C VAL A 44 -16.57 2.07 -8.74
N LEU A 45 -17.26 2.92 -8.00
CA LEU A 45 -18.71 2.76 -7.79
C LEU A 45 -19.56 3.56 -8.79
N SER A 46 -18.95 4.47 -9.55
CA SER A 46 -19.63 5.28 -10.56
C SER A 46 -19.44 4.73 -11.97
N THR A 47 -20.53 4.37 -12.66
CA THR A 47 -20.46 3.95 -14.07
C THR A 47 -19.89 5.04 -14.98
N THR A 48 -20.26 6.31 -14.73
CA THR A 48 -19.72 7.44 -15.50
C THR A 48 -18.29 7.77 -15.09
N GLY A 49 -17.98 7.68 -13.79
CA GLY A 49 -16.62 7.85 -13.26
C GLY A 49 -15.64 6.87 -13.90
N LYS A 50 -15.94 5.57 -13.84
CA LYS A 50 -15.16 4.49 -14.47
C LYS A 50 -14.80 4.79 -15.91
N VAL A 51 -15.80 5.12 -16.74
CA VAL A 51 -15.57 5.37 -18.17
C VAL A 51 -14.69 6.60 -18.38
N SER A 52 -14.98 7.69 -17.65
CA SER A 52 -14.23 8.94 -17.79
C SER A 52 -12.77 8.83 -17.32
N ARG A 53 -12.48 7.94 -16.36
CA ARG A 53 -11.15 7.79 -15.74
C ARG A 53 -10.39 6.55 -16.17
N ALA A 54 -11.00 5.68 -16.98
CA ALA A 54 -10.33 4.49 -17.51
C ALA A 54 -9.00 4.83 -18.18
N ALA A 55 -8.95 5.92 -18.95
CA ALA A 55 -7.75 6.39 -19.63
C ALA A 55 -6.92 7.43 -18.85
N ASP A 56 -7.32 7.80 -17.63
CA ASP A 56 -6.54 8.72 -16.81
C ASP A 56 -5.25 8.03 -16.35
N ILE A 57 -4.12 8.63 -16.69
CA ILE A 57 -2.77 8.16 -16.31
C ILE A 57 -2.07 9.13 -15.34
N THR A 58 -2.75 10.16 -14.87
CA THR A 58 -2.11 11.36 -14.27
C THR A 58 -2.52 11.64 -12.82
N THR A 59 -3.55 10.95 -12.33
CA THR A 59 -4.16 11.24 -11.03
C THR A 59 -3.94 10.10 -10.02
N PRO A 60 -2.73 9.98 -9.45
CA PRO A 60 -2.46 9.01 -8.39
C PRO A 60 -2.98 9.52 -7.04
N PHE A 61 -3.15 8.60 -6.08
CA PHE A 61 -3.28 9.01 -4.68
C PHE A 61 -1.94 9.52 -4.15
N THR A 62 -1.97 10.70 -3.53
CA THR A 62 -0.79 11.40 -3.02
C THR A 62 0.04 10.51 -2.10
N GLY A 63 1.33 10.33 -2.43
CA GLY A 63 2.29 9.63 -1.59
C GLY A 63 2.32 8.10 -1.72
N MET A 64 1.39 7.47 -2.45
CA MET A 64 1.35 6.01 -2.58
C MET A 64 2.59 5.45 -3.30
N SER A 65 3.04 6.12 -4.37
CA SER A 65 4.26 5.73 -5.08
C SER A 65 5.49 5.75 -4.17
N GLN A 66 5.62 6.78 -3.33
CA GLN A 66 6.72 6.93 -2.38
C GLN A 66 6.68 5.85 -1.29
N LEU A 67 5.49 5.55 -0.75
CA LEU A 67 5.31 4.47 0.22
C LEU A 67 5.79 3.13 -0.34
N LEU A 68 5.34 2.75 -1.54
CA LEU A 68 5.70 1.48 -2.17
C LEU A 68 7.21 1.39 -2.46
N GLN A 69 7.82 2.49 -2.89
CA GLN A 69 9.28 2.57 -3.07
C GLN A 69 10.03 2.34 -1.75
N TRP A 70 9.57 2.94 -0.64
CA TRP A 70 10.18 2.74 0.67
C TRP A 70 10.08 1.29 1.15
N ILE A 71 8.96 0.61 0.92
CA ILE A 71 8.80 -0.81 1.25
C ILE A 71 9.82 -1.67 0.48
N ILE A 72 10.06 -1.36 -0.80
CA ILE A 72 11.03 -2.09 -1.64
C ILE A 72 12.48 -1.78 -1.27
N ILE A 73 12.82 -0.50 -1.03
CA ILE A 73 14.19 -0.09 -0.67
C ILE A 73 14.67 -0.74 0.63
N MET A 74 13.75 -1.03 1.55
CA MET A 74 14.07 -1.74 2.79
C MET A 74 14.42 -3.23 2.57
N ASN A 75 13.95 -3.83 1.48
CA ASN A 75 14.12 -5.26 1.17
C ASN A 75 14.36 -5.48 -0.36
N PRO A 76 15.41 -4.88 -0.96
CA PRO A 76 15.50 -4.70 -2.42
C PRO A 76 15.67 -6.01 -3.21
N LEU A 77 16.06 -7.10 -2.54
CA LEU A 77 16.21 -8.44 -3.14
C LEU A 77 15.14 -9.43 -2.68
N SER A 78 14.28 -9.02 -1.75
CA SER A 78 13.34 -9.91 -1.05
C SER A 78 11.89 -9.48 -1.18
N THR A 79 11.62 -8.31 -1.76
CA THR A 79 10.26 -7.85 -2.08
C THR A 79 9.90 -8.12 -3.53
N LYS A 80 8.83 -8.89 -3.74
CA LYS A 80 8.15 -9.04 -5.04
C LYS A 80 6.98 -8.06 -5.10
N MET A 81 7.03 -7.11 -6.03
CA MET A 81 5.97 -6.13 -6.29
C MET A 81 4.99 -6.66 -7.34
N VAL A 82 3.70 -6.64 -7.03
CA VAL A 82 2.61 -7.04 -7.94
C VAL A 82 1.51 -5.99 -7.90
N TYR A 83 1.08 -5.55 -9.08
CA TYR A 83 -0.13 -4.77 -9.30
C TYR A 83 -1.22 -5.72 -9.80
N LEU A 84 -2.32 -5.85 -9.07
CA LEU A 84 -3.36 -6.84 -9.34
C LEU A 84 -4.72 -6.15 -9.49
N SER A 85 -5.26 -6.10 -10.70
CA SER A 85 -6.52 -5.40 -11.00
C SER A 85 -7.55 -6.33 -11.64
N ASN A 86 -8.83 -6.12 -11.31
CA ASN A 86 -9.96 -6.80 -11.97
C ASN A 86 -10.26 -6.28 -13.39
N ALA A 87 -9.54 -5.25 -13.83
CA ALA A 87 -9.63 -4.77 -15.20
C ALA A 87 -9.35 -5.91 -16.19
N PRO A 88 -10.15 -6.02 -17.27
CA PRO A 88 -9.92 -7.04 -18.28
C PRO A 88 -8.59 -6.78 -18.99
N GLU A 89 -7.84 -7.84 -19.29
CA GLU A 89 -6.59 -7.72 -20.04
C GLU A 89 -6.82 -7.14 -21.43
N GLU A 90 -7.91 -7.55 -22.09
CA GLU A 90 -8.33 -7.06 -23.40
C GLU A 90 -9.80 -6.64 -23.40
N ILE A 91 -10.09 -5.57 -24.14
CA ILE A 91 -11.46 -5.17 -24.49
C ILE A 91 -11.57 -5.27 -26.01
N ALA A 92 -12.45 -6.15 -26.50
CA ALA A 92 -12.62 -6.42 -27.93
C ALA A 92 -11.30 -6.77 -28.66
N GLY A 93 -10.41 -7.55 -28.02
CA GLY A 93 -9.12 -7.95 -28.59
C GLY A 93 -8.04 -6.87 -28.52
N VAL A 94 -8.28 -5.78 -27.79
CA VAL A 94 -7.33 -4.65 -27.66
C VAL A 94 -6.92 -4.50 -26.19
N PRO A 95 -5.63 -4.54 -25.85
CA PRO A 95 -5.15 -4.41 -24.47
C PRO A 95 -5.05 -2.95 -24.01
N ALA A 96 -6.07 -2.15 -24.28
CA ALA A 96 -6.07 -0.70 -24.01
C ALA A 96 -5.92 -0.38 -22.52
N ILE A 97 -6.58 -1.16 -21.64
CA ILE A 97 -6.50 -0.95 -20.19
C ILE A 97 -5.12 -1.32 -19.65
N LYS A 98 -4.52 -2.41 -20.15
CA LYS A 98 -3.14 -2.79 -19.82
C LYS A 98 -2.16 -1.67 -20.12
N PHE A 99 -2.23 -1.07 -21.31
CA PHE A 99 -1.38 0.06 -21.68
C PHE A 99 -1.65 1.29 -20.82
N SER A 100 -2.92 1.57 -20.48
CA SER A 100 -3.26 2.67 -19.58
C SER A 100 -2.65 2.48 -18.19
N HIS A 101 -2.80 1.29 -17.59
CA HIS A 101 -2.22 0.99 -16.28
C HIS A 101 -0.69 1.03 -16.30
N GLN A 102 -0.04 0.46 -17.32
CA GLN A 102 1.42 0.56 -17.46
C GLN A 102 1.88 2.02 -17.58
N SER A 103 1.19 2.82 -18.39
CA SER A 103 1.50 4.24 -18.56
C SER A 103 1.27 5.03 -17.28
N PHE A 104 0.19 4.75 -16.54
CA PHE A 104 -0.07 5.34 -15.22
C PHE A 104 1.05 5.03 -14.22
N LEU A 105 1.47 3.77 -14.13
CA LEU A 105 2.53 3.34 -13.21
C LEU A 105 3.86 4.03 -13.54
N GLU A 106 4.23 4.05 -14.83
CA GLU A 106 5.47 4.70 -15.29
C GLU A 106 5.42 6.22 -15.09
N TYR A 107 4.34 6.88 -15.52
CA TYR A 107 4.19 8.33 -15.43
C TYR A 107 4.25 8.84 -13.99
N ASN A 108 3.68 8.08 -13.04
CA ASN A 108 3.62 8.45 -11.62
C ASN A 108 4.76 7.83 -10.79
N SER A 109 5.82 7.34 -11.46
CA SER A 109 7.04 6.83 -10.82
C SER A 109 6.82 5.70 -9.82
N PHE A 110 5.77 4.89 -10.03
CA PHE A 110 5.55 3.70 -9.22
C PHE A 110 6.70 2.69 -9.42
N PRO A 111 7.06 1.93 -8.38
CA PRO A 111 8.15 0.97 -8.50
C PRO A 111 7.80 -0.13 -9.51
N LYS A 112 8.81 -0.64 -10.21
CA LYS A 112 8.63 -1.75 -11.16
C LYS A 112 8.06 -2.99 -10.44
N GLY A 113 7.10 -3.64 -11.07
CA GLY A 113 6.46 -4.86 -10.59
C GLY A 113 5.68 -5.55 -11.70
N ASP A 114 5.14 -6.73 -11.40
CA ASP A 114 4.30 -7.45 -12.35
C ASP A 114 2.91 -6.82 -12.39
N LEU A 115 2.36 -6.61 -13.58
CA LEU A 115 0.97 -6.18 -13.75
C LEU A 115 0.12 -7.39 -14.14
N LEU A 116 -0.75 -7.81 -13.24
CA LEU A 116 -1.66 -8.95 -13.42
C LEU A 116 -3.09 -8.43 -13.57
N LEU A 117 -3.69 -8.76 -14.70
CA LEU A 117 -5.04 -8.36 -15.08
C LEU A 117 -5.91 -9.60 -15.26
N ARG A 118 -7.22 -9.39 -15.29
CA ARG A 118 -8.18 -10.46 -15.47
C ARG A 118 -8.29 -10.88 -16.94
N GLU A 119 -7.91 -12.11 -17.24
CA GLU A 119 -8.04 -12.70 -18.59
C GLU A 119 -9.52 -12.95 -18.96
N ASP A 120 -10.25 -13.60 -18.05
CA ASP A 120 -11.69 -13.89 -18.24
C ASP A 120 -12.55 -12.90 -17.45
N TRP A 121 -13.25 -12.01 -18.17
CA TRP A 121 -14.15 -11.00 -17.59
C TRP A 121 -15.27 -11.58 -16.71
N ALA A 122 -15.63 -12.85 -16.91
CA ALA A 122 -16.63 -13.55 -16.10
C ALA A 122 -16.04 -14.18 -14.82
N ASN A 123 -14.71 -14.27 -14.70
CA ASN A 123 -14.07 -14.81 -13.52
C ASN A 123 -14.05 -13.77 -12.39
N GLU A 124 -15.03 -13.86 -11.49
CA GLU A 124 -15.11 -13.02 -10.28
C GLU A 124 -14.09 -13.41 -9.20
N ASN A 125 -13.42 -14.56 -9.33
CA ASN A 125 -12.45 -15.08 -8.38
C ASN A 125 -10.99 -14.84 -8.80
N HIS A 126 -10.75 -14.15 -9.93
CA HIS A 126 -9.42 -13.90 -10.48
C HIS A 126 -8.41 -13.39 -9.43
N LYS A 127 -8.79 -12.38 -8.63
CA LYS A 127 -7.91 -11.82 -7.59
C LYS A 127 -7.50 -12.86 -6.54
N ILE A 128 -8.46 -13.61 -5.98
CA ILE A 128 -8.14 -14.60 -4.93
C ILE A 128 -7.34 -15.78 -5.50
N GLU A 129 -7.66 -16.25 -6.71
CA GLU A 129 -6.89 -17.29 -7.40
C GLU A 129 -5.44 -16.85 -7.67
N THR A 130 -5.26 -15.60 -8.10
CA THR A 130 -3.94 -15.03 -8.34
C THR A 130 -3.14 -14.88 -7.05
N ILE A 131 -3.76 -14.39 -5.97
CA ILE A 131 -3.12 -14.30 -4.64
C ILE A 131 -2.66 -15.67 -4.16
N ARG A 132 -3.50 -16.70 -4.27
CA ARG A 132 -3.13 -18.09 -3.92
C ARG A 132 -1.92 -18.55 -4.71
N ASN A 133 -1.95 -18.42 -6.04
CA ASN A 133 -0.86 -18.83 -6.91
C ASN A 133 0.45 -18.10 -6.57
N LEU A 134 0.39 -16.81 -6.26
CA LEU A 134 1.56 -16.03 -5.86
C LEU A 134 2.10 -16.48 -4.49
N ILE A 135 1.23 -16.70 -3.50
CA ILE A 135 1.66 -17.17 -2.18
C ILE A 135 2.30 -18.56 -2.29
N ASP A 136 1.67 -19.47 -3.03
CA ASP A 136 2.14 -20.85 -3.18
C ASP A 136 3.47 -20.93 -3.96
N SER A 137 3.65 -20.09 -5.00
CA SER A 137 4.86 -20.07 -5.81
C SER A 137 6.01 -19.29 -5.17
N GLU A 138 5.72 -18.14 -4.57
CA GLU A 138 6.73 -17.30 -3.95
C GLU A 138 7.10 -17.75 -2.54
N MET A 139 6.22 -18.47 -1.82
CA MET A 139 6.43 -18.85 -0.42
C MET A 139 6.92 -17.67 0.45
N PRO A 140 6.20 -16.53 0.48
CA PRO A 140 6.63 -15.36 1.23
C PRO A 140 6.48 -15.58 2.74
N GLU A 141 7.29 -14.85 3.52
CA GLU A 141 7.12 -14.76 4.98
C GLU A 141 6.10 -13.68 5.36
N ILE A 142 6.03 -12.61 4.54
CA ILE A 142 5.08 -11.51 4.71
C ILE A 142 4.34 -11.27 3.39
N VAL A 143 3.02 -11.16 3.46
CA VAL A 143 2.18 -10.68 2.37
C VAL A 143 1.56 -9.35 2.79
N ILE A 144 1.81 -8.30 2.01
CA ILE A 144 1.17 -7.00 2.18
C ILE A 144 0.14 -6.88 1.07
N LEU A 145 -1.12 -6.70 1.44
CA LEU A 145 -2.23 -6.53 0.50
C LEU A 145 -2.77 -5.11 0.65
N ILE A 146 -2.88 -4.35 -0.43
CA ILE A 146 -3.39 -2.98 -0.42
C ILE A 146 -4.48 -2.89 -1.48
N GLY A 147 -5.69 -2.57 -1.06
CA GLY A 147 -6.87 -2.52 -1.92
C GLY A 147 -7.84 -1.45 -1.47
N ASP A 148 -9.01 -1.38 -2.09
CA ASP A 148 -10.05 -0.40 -1.78
C ASP A 148 -11.31 -1.05 -1.19
N ASN A 149 -12.25 -0.21 -0.74
CA ASN A 149 -13.55 -0.69 -0.28
C ASN A 149 -14.71 -0.47 -1.27
N GLY A 150 -14.45 0.00 -2.48
CA GLY A 150 -15.43 0.05 -3.57
C GLY A 150 -15.57 -1.30 -4.27
N GLU A 151 -14.48 -2.08 -4.39
CA GLU A 151 -14.53 -3.44 -4.94
C GLU A 151 -14.61 -4.54 -3.85
N ARG A 152 -14.27 -5.78 -4.20
CA ARG A 152 -14.30 -6.97 -3.33
C ARG A 152 -13.02 -7.17 -2.51
N ASP A 153 -12.12 -6.21 -2.48
CA ASP A 153 -10.78 -6.41 -1.89
C ASP A 153 -10.84 -6.71 -0.40
N ALA A 154 -11.74 -6.07 0.36
CA ALA A 154 -11.97 -6.40 1.76
C ALA A 154 -12.36 -7.89 1.96
N GLU A 155 -13.25 -8.43 1.12
CA GLU A 155 -13.67 -9.84 1.21
C GLU A 155 -12.54 -10.79 0.77
N ILE A 156 -11.85 -10.46 -0.32
CA ILE A 156 -10.77 -11.27 -0.89
C ILE A 156 -9.57 -11.34 0.06
N TYR A 157 -9.19 -10.22 0.66
CA TYR A 157 -8.05 -10.19 1.58
C TYR A 157 -8.37 -10.88 2.90
N HIS A 158 -9.60 -10.76 3.40
CA HIS A 158 -10.07 -11.56 4.52
C HIS A 158 -9.96 -13.06 4.22
N GLN A 159 -10.41 -13.48 3.04
CA GLN A 159 -10.29 -14.87 2.60
C GLN A 159 -8.82 -15.35 2.58
N ALA A 160 -7.90 -14.53 2.05
CA ALA A 160 -6.48 -14.85 2.07
C ALA A 160 -5.93 -15.00 3.51
N VAL A 161 -6.31 -14.12 4.44
CA VAL A 161 -5.91 -14.24 5.85
C VAL A 161 -6.43 -15.53 6.47
N VAL A 162 -7.70 -15.89 6.24
CA VAL A 162 -8.30 -17.13 6.78
C VAL A 162 -7.60 -18.38 6.24
N GLU A 163 -7.26 -18.39 4.94
CA GLU A 163 -6.65 -19.54 4.28
C GLU A 163 -5.19 -19.75 4.70
N TYR A 164 -4.41 -18.67 4.82
CA TYR A 164 -2.95 -18.74 4.98
C TYR A 164 -2.44 -18.33 6.37
N GLY A 165 -3.25 -17.66 7.19
CA GLY A 165 -2.82 -17.13 8.49
C GLY A 165 -2.32 -18.19 9.48
N ASN A 166 -2.78 -19.44 9.34
CA ASN A 166 -2.33 -20.57 10.17
C ASN A 166 -1.06 -21.26 9.64
N LEU A 167 -0.53 -20.85 8.48
CA LEU A 167 0.64 -21.44 7.83
C LEU A 167 1.95 -20.72 8.17
N GLY A 168 1.94 -19.81 9.16
CA GLY A 168 3.11 -19.03 9.56
C GLY A 168 3.45 -17.86 8.63
N ILE A 169 2.59 -17.58 7.65
CA ILE A 169 2.69 -16.43 6.74
C ILE A 169 2.02 -15.23 7.40
N GLN A 170 2.75 -14.12 7.56
CA GLN A 170 2.18 -12.88 8.08
C GLN A 170 1.47 -12.13 6.96
N ILE A 171 0.13 -12.08 6.99
CA ILE A 171 -0.66 -11.30 6.02
C ILE A 171 -1.11 -9.99 6.67
N ILE A 172 -0.85 -8.87 6.00
CA ILE A 172 -1.13 -7.51 6.47
C ILE A 172 -2.02 -6.81 5.43
N PRO A 173 -3.36 -6.88 5.58
CA PRO A 173 -4.30 -6.30 4.63
C PRO A 173 -4.66 -4.85 4.98
N PHE A 174 -4.51 -3.96 4.01
CA PHE A 174 -4.87 -2.55 4.04
C PHE A 174 -6.01 -2.29 3.07
N ILE A 175 -7.03 -1.57 3.54
CA ILE A 175 -8.20 -1.21 2.74
C ILE A 175 -8.37 0.31 2.72
N HIS A 176 -8.34 0.89 1.52
CA HIS A 176 -8.58 2.30 1.30
C HIS A 176 -10.07 2.59 1.52
N GLN A 177 -10.40 3.34 2.57
CA GLN A 177 -11.78 3.71 2.91
C GLN A 177 -12.19 4.96 2.13
N LEU A 178 -12.49 4.77 0.84
CA LEU A 178 -12.89 5.84 -0.06
C LEU A 178 -14.41 6.03 -0.10
N TYR A 179 -15.17 4.98 0.23
CA TYR A 179 -16.63 4.96 0.24
C TYR A 179 -17.18 4.64 1.63
N ALA A 180 -18.25 5.32 2.04
CA ALA A 180 -18.87 5.02 3.33
C ALA A 180 -19.66 3.71 3.24
N THR A 181 -19.57 2.90 4.29
CA THR A 181 -20.32 1.64 4.43
C THR A 181 -21.75 1.87 4.92
N GLU A 182 -21.99 3.03 5.55
CA GLU A 182 -23.30 3.46 6.00
C GLU A 182 -23.69 4.76 5.27
N ILE A 183 -24.87 4.74 4.64
CA ILE A 183 -25.46 5.91 3.99
C ILE A 183 -26.74 6.32 4.71
N PRO A 184 -27.08 7.62 4.72
CA PRO A 184 -28.35 8.08 5.27
C PRO A 184 -29.54 7.44 4.53
N PHE A 185 -30.58 7.04 5.27
CA PHE A 185 -31.74 6.29 4.75
C PHE A 185 -32.49 6.98 3.59
N TYR A 186 -32.30 8.29 3.41
CA TYR A 186 -33.00 9.08 2.38
C TYR A 186 -32.30 9.07 1.02
N ILE A 187 -31.11 8.48 0.88
CA ILE A 187 -30.44 8.31 -0.40
C ILE A 187 -30.93 6.99 -1.02
N PRO A 188 -31.51 7.00 -2.24
CA PRO A 188 -31.92 5.76 -2.90
C PRO A 188 -30.73 4.84 -3.15
N ASP A 189 -30.86 3.54 -2.84
CA ASP A 189 -29.79 2.53 -3.02
C ASP A 189 -29.18 2.55 -4.42
N VAL A 190 -29.99 2.81 -5.45
CA VAL A 190 -29.56 2.86 -6.86
C VAL A 190 -28.62 4.03 -7.19
N LEU A 191 -28.54 5.04 -6.32
CA LEU A 191 -27.65 6.19 -6.45
C LEU A 191 -26.52 6.17 -5.42
N ALA A 192 -26.54 5.21 -4.50
CA ALA A 192 -25.62 5.21 -3.39
C ALA A 192 -24.37 4.41 -3.72
N GLU A 193 -23.24 5.12 -3.69
CA GLU A 193 -21.91 4.54 -3.81
C GLU A 193 -21.46 4.05 -2.42
N VAL A 194 -21.98 2.87 -2.03
CA VAL A 194 -21.76 2.26 -0.73
C VAL A 194 -20.52 1.37 -0.75
N GLY A 195 -19.58 1.65 0.14
CA GLY A 195 -18.39 0.84 0.32
C GLY A 195 -18.68 -0.48 1.04
N LYS A 196 -17.81 -1.46 0.85
CA LYS A 196 -17.82 -2.72 1.59
C LYS A 196 -17.24 -2.54 2.99
N PRO A 197 -17.84 -3.18 4.02
CA PRO A 197 -17.27 -3.16 5.35
C PRO A 197 -15.92 -3.88 5.37
N ILE A 198 -15.00 -3.38 6.19
CA ILE A 198 -13.69 -4.00 6.43
C ILE A 198 -13.77 -4.99 7.60
N PHE A 199 -12.89 -6.00 7.58
CA PHE A 199 -12.81 -7.03 8.61
C PHE A 199 -11.89 -6.62 9.75
N ALA A 200 -12.00 -7.29 10.91
CA ALA A 200 -11.34 -6.86 12.15
C ALA A 200 -9.80 -6.89 12.08
N GLU A 201 -9.24 -7.81 11.30
CA GLU A 201 -7.80 -7.95 11.05
C GLU A 201 -7.27 -6.92 10.05
N GLN A 202 -8.16 -6.20 9.34
CA GLN A 202 -7.79 -5.26 8.31
C GLN A 202 -7.50 -3.87 8.87
N PHE A 203 -6.66 -3.14 8.15
CA PHE A 203 -6.31 -1.77 8.45
C PHE A 203 -6.96 -0.86 7.42
N GLY A 204 -8.06 -0.21 7.82
CA GLY A 204 -8.61 0.91 7.06
C GLY A 204 -7.59 2.05 6.99
N PHE A 205 -7.41 2.65 5.82
CA PHE A 205 -6.59 3.85 5.63
C PHE A 205 -7.30 4.85 4.73
N VAL A 206 -6.91 6.12 4.85
CA VAL A 206 -7.33 7.20 3.93
C VAL A 206 -6.14 7.95 3.36
N THR A 207 -4.93 7.71 3.89
CA THR A 207 -3.67 8.22 3.34
C THR A 207 -2.59 7.13 3.42
N PRO A 208 -1.45 7.27 2.72
CA PRO A 208 -0.34 6.33 2.87
C PRO A 208 0.35 6.37 4.25
N ILE A 209 0.10 7.40 5.06
CA ILE A 209 0.79 7.56 6.36
C ILE A 209 0.31 6.51 7.37
N GLU A 210 -0.97 6.16 7.37
CA GLU A 210 -1.54 5.08 8.16
C GLU A 210 -0.85 3.74 7.87
N ILE A 211 -0.66 3.45 6.58
CA ILE A 211 0.06 2.25 6.13
C ILE A 211 1.51 2.30 6.63
N ALA A 212 2.19 3.44 6.49
CA ALA A 212 3.57 3.59 6.95
C ALA A 212 3.70 3.37 8.48
N VAL A 213 2.77 3.92 9.27
CA VAL A 213 2.75 3.77 10.74
C VAL A 213 2.56 2.29 11.11
N GLU A 214 1.60 1.60 10.50
CA GLU A 214 1.36 0.19 10.79
C GLU A 214 2.53 -0.69 10.33
N LEU A 215 3.05 -0.51 9.12
CA LEU A 215 4.20 -1.27 8.63
C LEU A 215 5.45 -1.03 9.47
N ASN A 216 5.64 0.18 10.03
CA ASN A 216 6.74 0.42 10.95
C ASN A 216 6.57 -0.34 12.27
N LYS A 217 5.36 -0.32 12.83
CA LYS A 217 5.02 -1.10 14.03
C LYS A 217 5.22 -2.60 13.83
N GLN A 218 4.98 -3.11 12.62
CA GLN A 218 5.19 -4.51 12.23
C GLN A 218 6.65 -4.84 11.86
N ASN A 219 7.58 -3.88 11.98
CA ASN A 219 8.99 -4.00 11.57
C ASN A 219 9.19 -4.33 10.08
N VAL A 220 8.26 -3.90 9.23
CA VAL A 220 8.33 -4.04 7.77
C VAL A 220 8.89 -2.78 7.14
N LEU A 221 8.49 -1.61 7.64
CA LEU A 221 9.04 -0.30 7.26
C LEU A 221 10.01 0.21 8.34
N SER A 222 11.15 0.76 7.96
CA SER A 222 12.08 1.34 8.94
C SER A 222 11.52 2.61 9.58
N ALA A 223 12.03 2.95 10.77
CA ALA A 223 11.72 4.23 11.42
C ALA A 223 12.12 5.42 10.53
N ALA A 224 13.21 5.29 9.77
CA ALA A 224 13.63 6.31 8.80
C ALA A 224 12.62 6.47 7.65
N GLY A 225 12.09 5.36 7.12
CA GLY A 225 11.04 5.38 6.10
C GLY A 225 9.75 6.03 6.62
N LEU A 226 9.31 5.69 7.84
CA LEU A 226 8.16 6.34 8.48
C LEU A 226 8.39 7.84 8.66
N GLN A 227 9.54 8.22 9.21
CA GLN A 227 9.88 9.63 9.44
C GLN A 227 9.93 10.42 8.13
N TRP A 228 10.48 9.84 7.07
CA TRP A 228 10.45 10.45 5.74
C TRP A 228 9.02 10.64 5.24
N MET A 229 8.14 9.64 5.37
CA MET A 229 6.73 9.79 4.97
C MET A 229 6.03 10.92 5.75
N ILE A 230 6.28 11.02 7.06
CA ILE A 230 5.71 12.09 7.90
C ILE A 230 6.25 13.47 7.48
N GLN A 231 7.53 13.58 7.17
CA GLN A 231 8.17 14.86 6.86
C GLN A 231 7.94 15.34 5.42
N GLU A 232 7.88 14.41 4.47
CA GLU A 232 7.89 14.73 3.04
C GLU A 232 6.54 14.46 2.36
N VAL A 233 5.65 13.65 2.93
CA VAL A 233 4.34 13.37 2.32
C VAL A 233 3.21 14.03 3.11
N ALA A 234 3.20 13.92 4.44
CA ALA A 234 2.11 14.46 5.24
C ALA A 234 1.86 15.97 5.05
N PRO A 235 2.88 16.85 4.89
CA PRO A 235 2.63 18.28 4.66
C PRO A 235 1.82 18.54 3.39
N TYR A 236 2.09 17.83 2.29
CA TYR A 236 1.32 17.97 1.05
C TYR A 236 -0.15 17.62 1.26
N ILE A 237 -0.43 16.59 2.05
CA ILE A 237 -1.79 16.16 2.38
C ILE A 237 -2.50 17.19 3.27
N VAL A 238 -1.80 17.72 4.28
CA VAL A 238 -2.33 18.73 5.20
C VAL A 238 -2.68 20.01 4.46
N ASP A 239 -1.80 20.45 3.55
CA ASP A 239 -1.93 21.68 2.78
C ASP A 239 -2.87 21.56 1.58
N GLU A 240 -3.22 20.34 1.17
CA GLU A 240 -4.14 20.10 0.06
C GLU A 240 -5.50 20.78 0.34
N SER A 241 -5.82 21.82 -0.43
CA SER A 241 -7.16 22.40 -0.41
C SER A 241 -8.17 21.40 -0.94
N SER A 242 -9.37 21.32 -0.36
CA SER A 242 -10.47 20.53 -0.94
C SER A 242 -10.79 21.05 -2.34
N ILE A 243 -10.42 20.30 -3.37
CA ILE A 243 -10.66 20.69 -4.76
C ILE A 243 -12.02 20.12 -5.15
N LYS A 244 -12.88 20.95 -5.76
CA LYS A 244 -14.17 20.48 -6.31
C LYS A 244 -14.02 19.69 -7.62
N TRP A 245 -12.82 19.64 -8.17
CA TRP A 245 -12.50 18.98 -9.44
C TRP A 245 -11.18 18.23 -9.28
N ASP A 246 -11.23 16.93 -9.48
CA ASP A 246 -10.03 16.09 -9.48
C ASP A 246 -9.31 16.36 -10.81
N GLY A 247 -8.35 17.28 -10.79
CA GLY A 247 -7.54 17.56 -11.96
C GLY A 247 -6.55 16.45 -12.28
N LEU A 248 -5.78 16.63 -13.35
CA LEU A 248 -4.70 15.73 -13.77
C LEU A 248 -3.46 15.89 -12.87
N LYS A 249 -3.60 15.61 -11.57
CA LYS A 249 -2.54 15.74 -10.58
C LYS A 249 -2.77 14.80 -9.39
N PRO A 250 -1.73 14.52 -8.59
CA PRO A 250 -1.89 13.79 -7.34
C PRO A 250 -2.95 14.44 -6.43
N ILE A 251 -3.77 13.60 -5.80
CA ILE A 251 -4.83 14.03 -4.88
C ILE A 251 -4.94 13.06 -3.71
N THR A 252 -5.29 13.55 -2.53
CA THR A 252 -5.55 12.69 -1.36
C THR A 252 -7.03 12.43 -1.20
N PHE A 253 -7.86 13.49 -1.27
CA PHE A 253 -9.30 13.40 -1.08
C PHE A 253 -10.03 13.85 -2.37
N PRO A 254 -10.30 12.93 -3.31
CA PRO A 254 -11.09 13.26 -4.49
C PRO A 254 -12.52 13.68 -4.10
N PHE A 255 -13.21 14.40 -5.00
CA PHE A 255 -14.51 15.02 -4.67
C PHE A 255 -15.59 14.03 -4.21
N PHE A 256 -15.45 12.76 -4.59
CA PHE A 256 -16.39 11.68 -4.27
C PHE A 256 -15.98 10.88 -3.02
N ALA A 257 -14.81 11.14 -2.44
CA ALA A 257 -14.36 10.47 -1.24
C ALA A 257 -15.34 10.70 -0.09
N ASN A 258 -15.80 9.61 0.52
CA ASN A 258 -16.61 9.62 1.71
C ASN A 258 -16.03 8.61 2.71
N CYS A 259 -15.13 9.10 3.56
CA CYS A 259 -14.45 8.33 4.59
C CYS A 259 -15.10 8.49 5.97
N SER A 260 -16.41 8.78 6.05
CA SER A 260 -17.07 9.13 7.31
C SER A 260 -17.13 8.03 8.38
N ASP A 261 -16.87 6.80 7.99
CA ASP A 261 -16.74 5.66 8.89
C ASP A 261 -15.27 5.29 9.23
N PHE A 262 -14.29 6.01 8.69
CA PHE A 262 -12.88 5.84 8.99
C PHE A 262 -12.58 6.20 10.46
N LYS A 263 -11.80 5.35 11.12
CA LYS A 263 -11.39 5.52 12.52
C LYS A 263 -9.88 5.42 12.66
N TRP A 264 -9.27 6.51 13.10
CA TRP A 264 -7.87 6.51 13.49
C TRP A 264 -7.64 5.56 14.67
N ARG A 265 -6.71 4.60 14.52
CA ARG A 265 -6.43 3.54 15.52
C ARG A 265 -5.00 3.52 16.04
N TRP A 266 -4.14 4.43 15.59
CA TRP A 266 -2.74 4.51 15.98
C TRP A 266 -2.53 5.53 17.10
N ALA A 267 -1.35 5.53 17.71
CA ALA A 267 -0.99 6.52 18.71
C ALA A 267 -1.02 7.92 18.10
N GLU A 268 -1.73 8.85 18.75
CA GLU A 268 -1.73 10.26 18.37
C GLU A 268 -0.42 10.90 18.90
N THR A 269 0.54 11.16 18.01
CA THR A 269 1.80 11.85 18.33
C THR A 269 1.74 13.29 17.87
N ALA A 270 2.54 14.17 18.49
CA ALA A 270 2.61 15.58 18.10
C ALA A 270 2.92 15.78 16.60
N GLU A 271 3.75 14.92 16.02
CA GLU A 271 4.11 14.93 14.59
C GLU A 271 2.93 14.58 13.68
N LEU A 272 2.04 13.67 14.11
CA LEU A 272 0.89 13.23 13.31
C LEU A 272 -0.35 14.11 13.51
N MET A 273 -0.42 14.93 14.57
CA MET A 273 -1.60 15.74 14.87
C MET A 273 -2.10 16.61 13.71
N PRO A 274 -1.25 17.30 12.92
CA PRO A 274 -1.72 18.08 11.77
C PRO A 274 -2.48 17.22 10.75
N LEU A 275 -1.94 16.05 10.43
CA LEU A 275 -2.57 15.10 9.52
C LEU A 275 -3.87 14.52 10.09
N ILE A 276 -3.85 14.09 11.36
CA ILE A 276 -5.02 13.56 12.04
C ILE A 276 -6.16 14.60 12.02
N ASN A 277 -5.85 15.87 12.29
CA ASN A 277 -6.84 16.95 12.24
C ASN A 277 -7.35 17.18 10.81
N LYS A 278 -6.48 17.11 9.79
CA LYS A 278 -6.87 17.18 8.38
C LYS A 278 -7.87 16.07 8.03
N ILE A 279 -7.54 14.83 8.36
CA ILE A 279 -8.40 13.65 8.13
C ILE A 279 -9.74 13.82 8.86
N LYS A 280 -9.70 14.16 10.16
CA LYS A 280 -10.91 14.39 10.96
C LYS A 280 -11.83 15.42 10.34
N LYS A 281 -11.29 16.46 9.69
CA LYS A 281 -12.06 17.50 8.98
C LYS A 281 -12.59 17.06 7.62
N GLN A 282 -11.92 16.14 6.92
CA GLN A 282 -12.39 15.64 5.62
C GLN A 282 -13.43 14.53 5.79
N CYS A 283 -13.24 13.68 6.80
CA CYS A 283 -14.08 12.51 7.02
C CYS A 283 -15.26 12.78 7.97
N ASN A 284 -15.16 13.72 8.93
CA ASN A 284 -16.25 14.04 9.87
C ASN A 284 -16.75 15.49 9.70
#